data_AF-A0A7J9QV84-F1
#
_entry.id   AF-A0A7J9QV84-F1
#
_cell.length_a   1.000
_cell.length_b   1.000
_cell.length_c   1.000
_cell.angle_alpha   90.00
_cell.angle_beta   90.00
_cell.angle_gamma   90.00
#
_symmetry.space_group_name_H-M   'P 1'
#
loop_
_entity.id
_entity.type
_entity.pdbx_description
1 polymer ?
#
loop_
_entity_poly.entity_id
_entity_poly.type
_entity_poly.pdbx_seq_one_letter_code
_entity_poly.pdbx_strand_id
1 'polypeptide(L)'
;MSKSRELIISPKVSQGQLPKFLQQLKEEGINMTYLDPKKIGKTKINLETIFPSPNAKHVVIEKEAIKKQKGKKIGKKFEILSNEDIENVLTIAKKGLDFVIVEVKDWKIIPLENIIAKLHKIHTKIYA
;
A
#
# COMPACT_ATOMS: atom_id res chain seq x y z
N MET A 1 2.63 -22.61 -7.33
CA MET A 1 1.80 -21.95 -6.31
C MET A 1 1.59 -20.51 -6.72
N SER A 2 0.36 -20.15 -7.08
CA SER A 2 -0.03 -18.81 -7.54
C SER A 2 0.38 -17.80 -6.47
N LYS A 3 1.27 -16.83 -6.79
CA LYS A 3 1.57 -15.71 -5.89
C LYS A 3 0.23 -15.02 -5.59
N SER A 4 -0.24 -15.15 -4.34
CA SER A 4 -1.43 -14.48 -3.85
C SER A 4 -1.29 -12.99 -4.16
N ARG A 5 -2.21 -12.44 -4.97
CA ARG A 5 -2.29 -11.00 -5.21
C ARG A 5 -2.83 -10.40 -3.91
N GLU A 6 -1.99 -9.65 -3.20
CA GLU A 6 -2.38 -8.95 -1.97
C GLU A 6 -3.35 -7.82 -2.35
N LEU A 7 -4.64 -7.97 -2.03
CA LEU A 7 -5.67 -6.94 -2.22
C LEU A 7 -5.69 -6.01 -0.99
N ILE A 8 -5.72 -4.69 -1.23
CA ILE A 8 -5.85 -3.69 -0.17
C ILE A 8 -7.09 -2.86 -0.40
N ILE A 9 -7.92 -2.75 0.63
CA ILE A 9 -9.18 -2.00 0.56
C ILE A 9 -9.08 -0.72 1.41
N SER A 10 -9.48 0.40 0.81
CA SER A 10 -9.68 1.68 1.50
C SER A 10 -11.17 1.86 1.84
N PRO A 11 -11.62 1.50 3.06
CA PRO A 11 -13.03 1.58 3.43
C PRO A 11 -13.55 3.02 3.41
N LYS A 12 -14.69 3.24 2.73
CA LYS A 12 -15.44 4.50 2.70
C LYS A 12 -16.73 4.47 3.55
N VAL A 13 -16.94 3.39 4.31
CA VAL A 13 -18.12 3.22 5.16
C VAL A 13 -18.10 4.17 6.36
N SER A 14 -19.27 4.42 6.95
CA SER A 14 -19.42 5.22 8.16
C SER A 14 -18.69 4.60 9.36
N GLN A 15 -18.31 5.41 10.35
CA GLN A 15 -17.58 4.95 11.54
C GLN A 15 -18.32 3.86 12.33
N GLY A 16 -19.65 3.90 12.38
CA GLY A 16 -20.46 2.87 13.06
C GLY A 16 -20.48 1.53 12.34
N GLN A 17 -20.33 1.52 11.00
CA GLN A 17 -20.33 0.30 10.19
C GLN A 17 -18.93 -0.28 9.96
N LEU A 18 -17.90 0.52 10.23
CA LEU A 18 -16.49 0.14 10.03
C LEU A 18 -16.12 -1.19 10.71
N PRO A 19 -16.51 -1.49 11.98
CA PRO A 19 -16.20 -2.77 12.60
C PRO A 19 -16.71 -3.99 11.83
N LYS A 20 -17.98 -3.93 11.41
CA LYS A 20 -18.63 -5.02 10.66
C LYS A 20 -17.97 -5.19 9.29
N PHE A 21 -17.67 -4.09 8.61
CA PHE A 21 -16.99 -4.12 7.32
C PHE A 21 -15.59 -4.73 7.42
N LEU A 22 -14.78 -4.32 8.40
CA LEU A 22 -13.45 -4.87 8.62
C LEU A 22 -13.48 -6.37 8.96
N GLN A 23 -14.52 -6.82 9.68
CA GLN A 23 -14.69 -8.24 9.95
C GLN A 23 -14.99 -9.02 8.66
N GLN A 24 -15.88 -8.51 7.80
CA GLN A 24 -16.18 -9.12 6.50
C GLN A 24 -14.93 -9.23 5.63
N LEU A 25 -14.09 -8.18 5.58
CA LEU A 25 -12.82 -8.24 4.84
C LEU A 25 -11.96 -9.42 5.29
N LYS A 26 -11.87 -9.65 6.61
CA LYS A 26 -11.09 -10.74 7.17
C LYS A 26 -11.70 -12.11 6.86
N GLU A 27 -13.02 -12.23 6.90
CA GLU A 27 -13.76 -13.45 6.53
C GLU A 27 -13.54 -13.81 5.04
N GLU A 28 -13.42 -12.80 4.18
CA GLU A 28 -13.04 -12.94 2.76
C GLU A 28 -11.53 -13.17 2.54
N GLY A 29 -10.74 -13.32 3.61
CA GLY A 29 -9.30 -13.57 3.54
C GLY A 29 -8.43 -12.34 3.24
N ILE A 30 -9.00 -11.14 3.26
CA ILE A 30 -8.29 -9.87 3.04
C ILE A 30 -7.67 -9.44 4.37
N ASN A 31 -6.34 -9.55 4.47
CA ASN A 31 -5.61 -9.32 5.71
C ASN A 31 -5.05 -7.88 5.85
N MET A 32 -5.27 -7.01 4.87
CA MET A 32 -4.65 -5.69 4.80
C MET A 32 -5.61 -4.60 4.29
N THR A 33 -5.56 -3.42 4.92
CA THR A 33 -6.44 -2.30 4.60
C THR A 33 -5.70 -0.96 4.61
N TYR A 34 -6.12 -0.03 3.76
CA TYR A 34 -5.65 1.34 3.78
C TYR A 34 -6.50 2.17 4.77
N LEU A 35 -6.07 2.20 6.04
CA LEU A 35 -6.84 2.81 7.13
C LEU A 35 -5.92 3.24 8.28
N ASP A 36 -6.27 4.35 8.95
CA ASP A 36 -5.58 4.80 10.15
C ASP A 36 -5.63 3.72 11.25
N PRO A 37 -4.47 3.26 11.77
CA PRO A 37 -4.40 2.29 12.87
C PRO A 37 -5.24 2.68 14.09
N LYS A 38 -5.42 3.98 14.36
CA LYS A 38 -6.27 4.45 15.48
C LYS A 38 -7.73 4.07 15.32
N LYS A 39 -8.22 3.94 14.08
CA LYS A 39 -9.59 3.52 13.80
C LYS A 39 -9.79 2.01 14.01
N ILE A 40 -8.73 1.22 13.83
CA ILE A 40 -8.73 -0.22 14.14
C ILE A 40 -8.58 -0.47 15.63
N GLY A 41 -7.82 0.33 16.36
CA GLY A 41 -7.58 0.10 17.80
C GLY A 41 -8.84 0.01 18.68
N LYS A 42 -10.00 0.47 18.19
CA LYS A 42 -11.31 0.28 18.85
C LYS A 42 -11.95 -1.09 18.59
N THR A 43 -11.42 -1.86 17.65
CA THR A 43 -11.94 -3.13 17.16
C THR A 43 -10.89 -4.22 17.41
N LYS A 44 -11.27 -5.36 17.98
CA LYS A 44 -10.36 -6.50 18.23
C LYS A 44 -10.00 -7.28 16.94
N ILE A 45 -9.89 -6.60 15.80
CA ILE A 45 -9.69 -7.21 14.50
C ILE A 45 -8.20 -7.12 14.14
N ASN A 46 -7.55 -8.29 14.02
CA ASN A 46 -6.16 -8.38 13.58
C ASN A 46 -6.06 -8.20 12.05
N LEU A 47 -6.00 -6.95 11.59
CA LEU A 47 -5.78 -6.52 10.21
C LEU A 47 -4.53 -5.65 10.13
N GLU A 48 -3.70 -5.87 9.11
CA GLU A 48 -2.55 -5.00 8.85
C GLU A 48 -3.00 -3.68 8.20
N THR A 49 -2.35 -2.58 8.58
CA THR A 49 -2.68 -1.24 8.09
C THR A 49 -1.56 -0.63 7.27
N ILE A 50 -1.97 -0.03 6.16
CA ILE A 50 -1.17 0.90 5.37
C ILE A 50 -1.78 2.29 5.56
N PHE A 51 -1.01 3.24 6.09
CA PHE A 51 -1.49 4.60 6.28
C PHE A 51 -0.35 5.62 6.41
N PRO A 52 -0.53 6.89 6.04
CA PRO A 52 0.43 7.96 6.31
C PRO A 52 0.42 8.36 7.79
N SER A 53 0.75 7.42 8.67
CA SER A 53 0.87 7.63 10.11
C SER A 53 2.06 6.85 10.65
N PRO A 54 2.85 7.43 11.57
CA PRO A 54 3.92 6.71 12.23
C PRO A 54 3.39 5.54 13.07
N ASN A 55 2.10 5.47 13.40
CA ASN A 55 1.55 4.37 14.17
C ASN A 55 1.21 3.13 13.30
N ALA A 56 1.35 3.22 11.99
CA ALA A 56 1.08 2.11 11.08
C ALA A 56 2.28 1.16 10.98
N LYS A 57 2.00 -0.13 10.73
CA LYS A 57 3.04 -1.13 10.44
C LYS A 57 3.66 -0.88 9.06
N HIS A 58 2.83 -0.44 8.11
CA HIS A 58 3.23 0.05 6.80
C HIS A 58 2.98 1.55 6.72
N VAL A 59 4.04 2.34 6.80
CA VAL A 59 3.97 3.81 6.82
C VAL A 59 4.07 4.34 5.40
N VAL A 60 3.09 5.14 4.98
CA VAL A 60 3.16 5.87 3.71
C VAL A 60 3.78 7.24 3.97
N ILE A 61 4.92 7.53 3.34
CA ILE A 61 5.56 8.85 3.45
C ILE A 61 5.02 9.77 2.36
N GLU A 62 4.66 10.98 2.77
CA GLU A 62 4.24 12.05 1.84
C GLU A 62 5.42 12.95 1.44
N LYS A 63 6.44 13.07 2.30
CA LYS A 63 7.65 13.90 2.08
C LYS A 63 8.76 13.10 1.40
N GLU A 64 9.68 13.76 0.67
CA GLU A 64 10.81 13.08 -0.01
C GLU A 64 11.80 12.38 0.94
N ALA A 65 11.90 12.82 2.19
CA ALA A 65 12.88 12.28 3.13
C ALA A 65 12.45 10.90 3.66
N ILE A 66 13.09 9.83 3.14
CA ILE A 66 12.91 8.46 3.62
C ILE A 66 13.67 8.30 4.95
N LYS A 67 12.95 8.38 6.08
CA LYS A 67 13.49 8.05 7.40
C LYS A 67 13.13 6.62 7.77
N LYS A 68 14.09 5.69 7.64
CA LYS A 68 13.92 4.29 8.07
C LYS A 68 13.53 4.22 9.55
N GLN A 69 12.39 3.60 9.84
CA GLN A 69 11.91 3.35 11.20
C GLN A 69 12.08 1.86 11.50
N LYS A 70 12.82 1.54 12.57
CA LYS A 70 13.12 0.16 12.95
C LYS A 70 11.83 -0.63 13.19
N GLY A 71 11.66 -1.76 12.49
CA GLY A 71 10.49 -2.64 12.61
C GLY A 71 9.25 -2.22 11.80
N LYS A 72 9.33 -1.17 10.98
CA LYS A 72 8.24 -0.73 10.09
C LYS A 72 8.67 -0.80 8.63
N LYS A 73 7.71 -1.03 7.75
CA LYS A 73 7.91 -0.92 6.31
C LYS A 73 7.50 0.47 5.84
N ILE A 74 8.28 1.06 4.97
CA ILE A 74 8.07 2.40 4.44
C ILE A 74 7.76 2.32 2.96
N GLY A 75 6.71 3.01 2.55
CA GLY A 75 6.37 3.15 1.14
C GLY A 75 5.88 4.54 0.80
N LYS A 76 5.71 4.79 -0.49
CA LYS A 76 5.19 6.06 -1.02
C LYS A 76 4.09 5.80 -2.04
N LYS A 77 3.09 6.68 -2.05
CA LYS A 77 2.03 6.67 -3.05
C LYS A 77 2.43 7.51 -4.27
N PHE A 78 2.16 6.99 -5.46
CA PHE A 78 2.42 7.62 -6.74
C PHE A 78 1.18 7.58 -7.62
N GLU A 79 0.90 8.68 -8.30
CA GLU A 79 -0.05 8.71 -9.40
C GLU A 79 0.74 8.54 -10.70
N ILE A 80 0.35 7.60 -11.55
CA ILE A 80 1.04 7.29 -12.81
C ILE A 80 0.17 7.74 -13.97
N LEU A 81 0.65 8.76 -14.67
CA LEU A 81 -0.01 9.35 -15.83
C LEU A 81 0.82 9.13 -17.10
N SER A 82 2.13 8.91 -16.95
CA SER A 82 3.11 8.83 -18.04
C SER A 82 4.19 7.79 -17.77
N ASN A 83 5.01 7.50 -18.79
CA ASN A 83 6.20 6.66 -18.63
C ASN A 83 7.29 7.33 -17.77
N GLU A 84 7.34 8.66 -17.73
CA GLU A 84 8.27 9.41 -16.87
C GLU A 84 7.95 9.17 -15.39
N ASP A 85 6.67 9.07 -15.04
CA ASP A 85 6.24 8.75 -13.68
C ASP A 85 6.71 7.36 -13.25
N ILE A 86 6.73 6.39 -14.18
CA ILE A 86 7.27 5.04 -13.93
C ILE A 86 8.76 5.12 -13.57
N GLU A 87 9.54 5.93 -14.29
CA GLU A 87 10.96 6.11 -13.99
C GLU A 87 11.19 6.84 -12.66
N ASN A 88 10.33 7.80 -12.33
CA ASN A 88 10.34 8.48 -11.05
C ASN A 88 10.07 7.51 -9.88
N VAL A 89 9.08 6.61 -10.02
CA VAL A 89 8.80 5.54 -9.04
C VAL A 89 10.07 4.72 -8.78
N LEU A 90 10.78 4.31 -9.83
CA LEU A 90 12.02 3.55 -9.71
C LEU A 90 13.13 4.31 -9.02
N THR A 91 13.31 5.58 -9.40
CA THR A 91 14.35 6.44 -8.84
C THR A 91 14.15 6.62 -7.35
N ILE A 92 12.91 6.78 -6.91
CA ILE A 92 12.57 6.92 -5.50
C ILE A 92 12.60 5.57 -4.78
N ALA A 93 12.13 4.49 -5.40
CA ALA A 93 12.19 3.15 -4.82
C ALA A 93 13.64 2.70 -4.53
N LYS A 94 14.58 3.01 -5.44
CA LYS A 94 16.02 2.77 -5.26
C LYS A 94 16.63 3.49 -4.05
N LYS A 95 15.99 4.55 -3.54
CA LYS A 95 16.41 5.24 -2.30
C LYS A 95 16.04 4.46 -1.03
N GLY A 96 15.46 3.26 -1.17
CA GLY A 96 15.25 2.32 -0.08
C GLY A 96 13.81 2.24 0.42
N LEU A 97 12.82 2.35 -0.47
CA LEU A 97 11.42 2.05 -0.14
C LEU A 97 11.18 0.53 -0.07
N ASP A 98 10.42 0.10 0.93
CA ASP A 98 10.00 -1.31 1.10
C ASP A 98 8.80 -1.65 0.19
N PHE A 99 7.92 -0.67 -0.07
CA PHE A 99 6.78 -0.83 -0.98
C PHE A 99 6.41 0.48 -1.70
N VAL A 100 5.62 0.35 -2.77
CA VAL A 100 4.99 1.49 -3.46
C VAL A 100 3.50 1.26 -3.62
N ILE A 101 2.73 2.34 -3.54
CA ILE A 101 1.29 2.34 -3.86
C ILE A 101 1.13 3.09 -5.17
N VAL A 102 0.50 2.49 -6.15
CA VAL A 102 0.38 3.04 -7.50
C VAL A 102 -1.08 3.30 -7.81
N GLU A 103 -1.41 4.55 -8.14
CA GLU A 103 -2.73 4.95 -8.63
C GLU A 103 -2.63 5.25 -10.12
N VAL A 104 -3.39 4.52 -10.94
CA VAL A 104 -3.48 4.72 -12.39
C VAL A 104 -4.88 5.20 -12.75
N LYS A 105 -4.99 6.29 -13.52
CA LYS A 105 -6.29 6.80 -14.00
C LYS A 105 -6.88 5.95 -15.12
N ASP A 106 -6.02 5.42 -15.99
CA ASP A 106 -6.38 4.46 -17.03
C ASP A 106 -5.81 3.09 -16.67
N TRP A 107 -6.67 2.10 -16.43
CA TRP A 107 -6.28 0.71 -16.23
C TRP A 107 -5.80 0.10 -17.57
N LYS A 108 -4.68 0.61 -18.11
CA LYS A 108 -3.94 -0.10 -19.16
C LYS A 108 -3.00 -1.06 -18.44
N ILE A 109 -3.13 -2.36 -18.76
CA ILE A 109 -2.36 -3.46 -18.16
C ILE A 109 -0.84 -3.29 -18.40
N ILE A 110 -0.46 -2.56 -19.46
CA ILE A 110 0.93 -2.40 -19.94
C ILE A 110 1.82 -1.59 -18.97
N PRO A 111 1.41 -0.39 -18.48
CA PRO A 111 2.15 0.31 -17.41
C PRO A 111 2.42 -0.54 -16.16
N LEU A 112 1.43 -1.31 -15.71
CA LEU A 112 1.55 -2.15 -14.50
C LEU A 112 2.59 -3.25 -14.68
N GLU A 113 2.58 -3.97 -15.81
CA GLU A 113 3.59 -5.00 -16.10
C GLU A 113 5.01 -4.42 -16.13
N ASN A 114 5.20 -3.24 -16.73
CA ASN A 114 6.50 -2.58 -16.77
C ASN A 114 6.99 -2.19 -15.37
N ILE A 115 6.10 -1.67 -14.51
CA ILE A 115 6.43 -1.34 -13.11
C ILE A 115 6.80 -2.61 -12.34
N ILE A 116 6.02 -3.69 -12.48
CA ILE A 116 6.29 -4.99 -11.83
C ILE A 116 7.66 -5.53 -12.25
N ALA A 117 7.97 -5.52 -13.54
CA ALA A 117 9.25 -6.03 -14.06
C ALA A 117 10.45 -5.26 -13.51
N LYS A 118 10.34 -3.93 -13.41
CA LYS A 118 11.44 -3.08 -12.93
C LYS A 118 11.60 -3.14 -11.40
N LEU A 119 10.51 -3.25 -10.63
CA LEU A 119 10.55 -3.32 -9.16
C LEU A 119 10.92 -4.72 -8.62
N HIS A 120 10.63 -5.80 -9.35
CA HIS A 120 11.01 -7.16 -8.96
C HIS A 120 12.53 -7.32 -8.75
N LYS A 121 13.34 -6.53 -9.48
CA LYS A 121 14.82 -6.56 -9.37
C LYS A 121 15.36 -5.92 -8.09
N ILE A 122 14.53 -5.18 -7.34
CA ILE A 122 14.97 -4.41 -6.17
C ILE A 122 14.21 -4.77 -4.88
N HIS A 123 13.53 -5.92 -4.85
CA HIS A 123 12.80 -6.43 -3.69
C HIS A 123 11.70 -5.51 -3.12
N THR A 124 11.17 -4.60 -3.95
CA THR A 124 10.06 -3.70 -3.57
C THR A 124 8.72 -4.33 -3.93
N LYS A 125 7.77 -4.34 -2.98
CA LYS A 125 6.38 -4.79 -3.24
C LYS A 125 5.54 -3.67 -3.86
N ILE A 126 4.61 -4.04 -4.75
CA ILE A 126 3.65 -3.12 -5.37
C ILE A 126 2.26 -3.41 -4.81
N TYR A 127 1.57 -2.35 -4.46
CA TYR A 127 0.15 -2.33 -4.13
C TYR A 127 -0.58 -1.46 -5.16
N ALA A 128 -1.64 -2.00 -5.74
CA ALA A 128 -2.48 -1.36 -6.75
C ALA A 128 -3.95 -1.47 -6.34
#